data_AF-O68471-F1
#
_entry.id   AF-O68471-F1
#
_cell.length_a   1.000
_cell.length_b   1.000
_cell.length_c   1.000
_cell.angle_alpha   90.00
_cell.angle_beta   90.00
_cell.angle_gamma   90.00
#
_symmetry.space_group_name_H-M   'P 1'
#
loop_
_entity.id
_entity.type
_entity.pdbx_description
1 polymer ?
#
loop_
_entity_poly.entity_id
_entity_poly.type
_entity_poly.pdbx_seq_one_letter_code
_entity_poly.pdbx_strand_id
1 'polypeptide(L)'
;MKIINILFCISLLLLNSCNSNDNDTLKNNAQQTKSRKKRDLSQEELPQQEKITLTSDEEKMFTSLVTAFKYTVEKLSENINGCNNGDNGKCNNFFDWLSSTDTQKQKELAQAFAKVYNFLESKRQSKASDEDFDTYIKGAIDCKKNNPNKCNDNKHGNGNSNDIEQYFRGVAGSIFIDKNDKDEIYKCLKDELLNTGEGSHYEGLTDNWQN
;
A
#
# COMPACT_ATOMS: atom_id res chain seq x y z
N MET A 1 -9.49 45.80 12.46
CA MET A 1 -9.00 44.89 13.52
C MET A 1 -9.43 43.48 13.14
N LYS A 2 -8.60 42.46 12.90
CA LYS A 2 -7.14 42.27 12.88
C LYS A 2 -6.85 41.31 11.70
N ILE A 3 -5.88 41.65 10.86
CA ILE A 3 -5.24 40.77 9.88
C ILE A 3 -3.87 40.43 10.49
N ILE A 4 -3.57 39.15 10.68
CA ILE A 4 -2.25 38.63 11.09
C ILE A 4 -2.07 37.36 10.23
N ASN A 5 -1.34 37.34 9.11
CA ASN A 5 0.09 37.57 8.87
C ASN A 5 0.97 36.38 9.32
N ILE A 6 0.96 35.29 8.54
CA ILE A 6 2.01 34.25 8.51
C ILE A 6 2.24 33.88 7.04
N LEU A 7 2.85 34.81 6.30
CA LEU A 7 3.46 34.57 5.00
C LEU A 7 4.91 35.04 5.08
N PHE A 8 5.71 34.38 5.92
CA PHE A 8 7.14 34.72 6.08
C PHE A 8 7.93 33.57 6.72
N CYS A 9 8.14 32.46 6.00
CA CYS A 9 9.10 31.43 6.45
C CYS A 9 9.82 30.64 5.33
N ILE A 10 9.75 31.03 4.04
CA ILE A 10 10.43 30.26 2.98
C ILE A 10 11.43 31.10 2.15
N SER A 11 11.53 32.41 2.38
CA SER A 11 12.38 33.29 1.55
C SER A 11 13.80 33.56 2.07
N LEU A 12 14.35 32.74 2.98
CA LEU A 12 15.68 32.96 3.58
C LEU A 12 16.73 31.85 3.31
N LEU A 13 16.51 30.96 2.34
CA LEU A 13 17.57 30.02 1.91
C LEU A 13 18.26 30.40 0.60
N LEU A 14 17.95 31.57 0.05
CA LEU A 14 18.70 32.15 -1.06
C LEU A 14 19.42 33.39 -0.53
N LEU A 15 20.66 33.21 -0.06
CA LEU A 15 21.81 34.12 -0.19
C LEU A 15 22.90 33.71 0.81
N ASN A 16 24.03 33.25 0.26
CA ASN A 16 25.40 33.09 0.79
C ASN A 16 25.91 31.72 0.31
N SER A 17 26.83 31.58 -0.65
CA SER A 17 27.78 32.55 -1.19
C SER A 17 28.31 32.04 -2.54
N CYS A 18 28.36 32.94 -3.52
CA CYS A 18 29.36 32.86 -4.58
C CYS A 18 30.74 32.84 -3.92
N ASN A 19 31.61 31.89 -4.29
CA ASN A 19 33.03 32.15 -4.27
C ASN A 19 33.52 32.05 -5.71
N SER A 20 33.70 33.22 -6.33
CA SER A 20 34.51 33.37 -7.53
C SER A 20 35.96 33.31 -7.09
N ASN A 21 36.75 32.45 -7.71
CA ASN A 21 38.18 32.69 -7.80
C ASN A 21 38.65 32.13 -9.14
N ASP A 22 38.71 33.03 -10.12
CA ASP A 22 39.67 32.94 -11.20
C ASP A 22 41.08 32.96 -10.59
N ASN A 23 41.94 32.05 -11.02
CA ASN A 23 43.34 32.37 -11.19
C ASN A 23 43.91 31.58 -12.36
N ASP A 24 44.28 32.36 -13.36
CA ASP A 24 44.95 32.00 -14.58
C ASP A 24 46.42 31.61 -14.29
N THR A 25 46.85 30.54 -14.96
CA THR A 25 48.19 30.23 -15.49
C THR A 25 49.46 30.70 -14.75
N LEU A 26 50.34 29.73 -14.38
CA LEU A 26 51.79 29.81 -14.69
C LEU A 26 52.55 28.46 -14.51
N LYS A 27 52.97 27.94 -15.67
CA LYS A 27 54.15 27.13 -16.04
C LYS A 27 55.11 26.52 -14.99
N ASN A 28 55.39 25.23 -15.25
CA ASN A 28 56.70 24.56 -15.38
C ASN A 28 57.50 24.02 -14.17
N ASN A 29 57.74 22.70 -14.29
CA ASN A 29 59.00 21.96 -14.16
C ASN A 29 59.34 21.15 -12.88
N ALA A 30 59.70 19.89 -13.19
CA ALA A 30 60.77 19.06 -12.62
C ALA A 30 60.51 18.26 -11.32
N GLN A 31 60.31 16.95 -11.56
CA GLN A 31 61.05 15.81 -11.02
C GLN A 31 61.19 15.56 -9.50
N GLN A 32 60.87 14.29 -9.20
CA GLN A 32 61.57 13.34 -8.31
C GLN A 32 61.06 13.09 -6.87
N THR A 33 60.33 11.96 -6.81
CA THR A 33 60.53 10.82 -5.90
C THR A 33 60.50 11.03 -4.39
N LYS A 34 59.51 10.38 -3.74
CA LYS A 34 59.79 9.42 -2.65
C LYS A 34 58.60 8.49 -2.44
N SER A 35 58.89 7.20 -2.54
CA SER A 35 58.04 6.06 -2.20
C SER A 35 57.38 6.25 -0.83
N ARG A 36 56.05 6.28 -0.79
CA ARG A 36 55.27 6.17 0.45
C ARG A 36 54.24 5.06 0.23
N LYS A 37 54.52 3.92 0.89
CA LYS A 37 53.65 2.76 1.17
C LYS A 37 52.27 2.82 0.50
N LYS A 38 52.02 1.87 -0.40
CA LYS A 38 50.66 1.38 -0.67
C LYS A 38 50.01 1.09 0.69
N ARG A 39 49.10 1.96 1.11
CA ARG A 39 48.06 1.56 2.06
C ARG A 39 47.19 0.61 1.24
N ASP A 40 47.23 -0.66 1.62
CA ASP A 40 46.23 -1.60 1.20
C ASP A 40 44.91 -1.04 1.71
N LEU A 41 44.09 -0.53 0.78
CA LEU A 41 42.73 -0.14 1.08
C LEU A 41 41.98 -1.46 1.14
N SER A 42 42.08 -2.15 2.29
CA SER A 42 41.09 -3.16 2.64
C SER A 42 39.75 -2.45 2.57
N GLN A 43 38.97 -2.72 1.52
CA GLN A 43 37.56 -2.41 1.48
C GLN A 43 36.97 -3.00 2.76
N GLU A 44 36.64 -2.14 3.73
CA GLU A 44 35.54 -2.46 4.62
C GLU A 44 34.36 -2.73 3.70
N GLU A 45 33.98 -4.01 3.58
CA GLU A 45 32.69 -4.37 3.03
C GLU A 45 31.66 -3.62 3.86
N LEU A 46 31.05 -2.60 3.24
CA LEU A 46 29.81 -2.01 3.74
C LEU A 46 28.89 -3.17 4.13
N PRO A 47 28.28 -3.16 5.32
CA PRO A 47 27.43 -4.25 5.76
C PRO A 47 26.42 -4.52 4.65
N GLN A 48 26.45 -5.76 4.15
CA GLN A 48 25.59 -6.21 3.07
C GLN A 48 24.16 -5.88 3.50
N GLN A 49 23.57 -4.88 2.83
CA GLN A 49 22.22 -4.41 3.15
C GLN A 49 21.31 -5.62 3.05
N GLU A 50 20.79 -6.10 4.19
CA GLU A 50 19.95 -7.30 4.23
C GLU A 50 18.84 -7.12 3.19
N LYS A 51 18.85 -7.99 2.19
CA LYS A 51 17.85 -7.93 1.13
C LYS A 51 16.51 -8.18 1.82
N ILE A 52 15.64 -7.18 1.78
CA ILE A 52 14.30 -7.29 2.36
C ILE A 52 13.57 -8.43 1.64
N THR A 53 13.18 -9.45 2.39
CA THR A 53 12.38 -10.58 1.91
C THR A 53 11.08 -10.67 2.71
N LEU A 54 10.04 -11.18 2.07
CA LEU A 54 8.80 -11.57 2.75
C LEU A 54 9.04 -12.88 3.49
N THR A 55 8.46 -13.00 4.68
CA THR A 55 8.21 -14.31 5.29
C THR A 55 7.08 -15.03 4.55
N SER A 56 6.95 -16.35 4.75
CA SER A 56 5.84 -17.11 4.14
C SER A 56 4.46 -16.58 4.54
N ASP A 57 4.30 -16.08 5.77
CA ASP A 57 3.04 -15.51 6.23
C ASP A 57 2.78 -14.14 5.59
N GLU A 58 3.81 -13.30 5.48
CA GLU A 58 3.70 -12.00 4.80
C GLU A 58 3.38 -12.18 3.31
N GLU A 59 4.01 -13.15 2.63
CA GLU A 59 3.72 -13.50 1.24
C GLU A 59 2.27 -13.96 1.08
N LYS A 60 1.80 -14.87 1.95
CA LYS A 60 0.42 -15.35 1.93
C LYS A 60 -0.59 -14.22 2.12
N MET A 61 -0.37 -13.35 3.12
CA MET A 61 -1.25 -12.20 3.39
C MET A 61 -1.27 -11.22 2.23
N PHE A 62 -0.10 -10.91 1.65
CA PHE A 62 -0.01 -10.01 0.50
C PHE A 62 -0.70 -10.60 -0.74
N THR A 63 -0.50 -11.87 -1.04
CA THR A 63 -1.17 -12.54 -2.17
C THR A 63 -2.68 -12.56 -1.98
N SER A 64 -3.17 -12.84 -0.76
CA SER A 64 -4.60 -12.83 -0.44
C SER A 64 -5.20 -11.43 -0.58
N LEU A 65 -4.47 -10.40 -0.09
CA LEU A 65 -4.83 -8.98 -0.23
C LEU A 65 -5.02 -8.60 -1.71
N VAL A 66 -4.00 -8.85 -2.53
CA VAL A 66 -4.03 -8.55 -3.97
C VAL A 66 -5.16 -9.31 -4.66
N THR A 67 -5.32 -10.60 -4.34
CA THR A 67 -6.36 -11.45 -4.93
C THR A 67 -7.76 -10.93 -4.61
N ALA A 68 -8.04 -10.61 -3.35
CA ALA A 68 -9.34 -10.10 -2.92
C ALA A 68 -9.69 -8.78 -3.60
N PHE A 69 -8.76 -7.83 -3.64
CA PHE A 69 -9.01 -6.53 -4.26
C PHE A 69 -9.10 -6.60 -5.79
N LYS A 70 -8.25 -7.38 -6.47
CA LYS A 70 -8.38 -7.61 -7.92
C LYS A 70 -9.73 -8.23 -8.25
N TYR A 71 -10.17 -9.22 -7.47
CA TYR A 71 -11.46 -9.86 -7.68
C TYR A 71 -12.64 -8.91 -7.43
N THR A 72 -12.55 -8.08 -6.39
CA THR A 72 -13.54 -7.05 -6.08
C THR A 72 -13.66 -6.05 -7.23
N VAL A 73 -12.53 -5.56 -7.76
CA VAL A 73 -12.50 -4.67 -8.93
C VAL A 73 -13.06 -5.36 -10.17
N GLU A 74 -12.72 -6.63 -10.42
CA GLU A 74 -13.23 -7.38 -11.55
C GLU A 74 -14.76 -7.52 -11.51
N LYS A 75 -15.32 -7.90 -10.36
CA LYS A 75 -16.76 -8.20 -10.25
C LYS A 75 -17.62 -6.98 -10.03
N LEU A 76 -17.12 -6.02 -9.26
CA LEU A 76 -17.90 -4.89 -8.74
C LEU A 76 -17.38 -3.54 -9.24
N SER A 77 -16.58 -3.50 -10.31
CA SER A 77 -16.01 -2.26 -10.87
C SER A 77 -17.05 -1.15 -10.96
N GLU A 78 -18.23 -1.42 -11.52
CA GLU A 78 -19.39 -0.49 -11.69
C GLU A 78 -19.88 0.17 -10.40
N ASN A 79 -19.55 -0.40 -9.24
CA ASN A 79 -19.90 0.10 -7.91
C ASN A 79 -18.70 0.73 -7.18
N ILE A 80 -17.57 0.92 -7.87
CA ILE A 80 -16.32 1.42 -7.31
C ILE A 80 -15.93 2.71 -8.05
N ASN A 81 -16.06 3.83 -7.35
CA ASN A 81 -15.66 5.13 -7.88
C ASN A 81 -14.17 5.10 -8.27
N GLY A 82 -13.86 5.64 -9.45
CA GLY A 82 -12.51 5.61 -10.01
C GLY A 82 -12.17 4.35 -10.81
N CYS A 83 -13.01 3.30 -10.78
CA CYS A 83 -12.87 2.09 -11.61
C CYS A 83 -13.99 1.92 -12.68
N ASN A 84 -14.99 2.81 -12.71
CA ASN A 84 -16.24 2.70 -13.48
C ASN A 84 -16.17 2.88 -15.02
N ASN A 85 -15.00 2.94 -15.66
CA ASN A 85 -14.89 3.38 -17.07
C ASN A 85 -14.80 2.24 -18.12
N GLY A 86 -15.48 1.12 -17.90
CA GLY A 86 -15.61 0.02 -18.88
C GLY A 86 -14.34 -0.82 -19.09
N ASP A 87 -13.17 -0.22 -18.92
CA ASP A 87 -11.88 -0.89 -18.81
C ASP A 87 -11.36 -0.60 -17.39
N ASN A 88 -11.47 -1.58 -16.50
CA ASN A 88 -10.93 -1.55 -15.13
C ASN A 88 -9.39 -1.45 -15.10
N GLY A 89 -8.77 -1.12 -16.24
CA GLY A 89 -7.35 -0.97 -16.49
C GLY A 89 -6.63 -0.18 -15.41
N LYS A 90 -7.10 1.01 -14.98
CA LYS A 90 -6.42 1.75 -13.91
C LYS A 90 -6.27 0.93 -12.62
N CYS A 91 -7.36 0.33 -12.17
CA CYS A 91 -7.42 -0.38 -10.89
C CYS A 91 -6.65 -1.70 -10.97
N ASN A 92 -6.77 -2.44 -12.08
CA ASN A 92 -5.98 -3.66 -12.32
C ASN A 92 -4.49 -3.37 -12.50
N ASN A 93 -4.13 -2.32 -13.26
CA ASN A 93 -2.74 -1.89 -13.47
C ASN A 93 -2.08 -1.47 -12.17
N PHE A 94 -2.83 -0.95 -11.19
CA PHE A 94 -2.30 -0.68 -9.87
C PHE A 94 -1.90 -1.98 -9.15
N PHE A 95 -2.76 -2.99 -9.11
CA PHE A 95 -2.44 -4.26 -8.43
C PHE A 95 -1.37 -5.08 -9.17
N ASP A 96 -1.32 -5.00 -10.50
CA ASP A 96 -0.24 -5.60 -11.29
C ASP A 96 1.09 -4.90 -11.01
N TRP A 97 1.08 -3.57 -10.97
CA TRP A 97 2.26 -2.81 -10.54
C TRP A 97 2.66 -3.16 -9.11
N LEU A 98 1.72 -3.24 -8.17
CA LEU A 98 1.98 -3.57 -6.78
C LEU A 98 2.60 -4.97 -6.62
N SER A 99 2.18 -5.93 -7.44
CA SER A 99 2.76 -7.28 -7.46
C SER A 99 4.18 -7.29 -8.03
N SER A 100 4.53 -6.32 -8.88
CA SER A 100 5.86 -6.16 -9.49
C SER A 100 6.77 -5.14 -8.78
N THR A 101 6.26 -4.43 -7.77
CA THR A 101 6.97 -3.31 -7.12
C THR A 101 7.96 -3.80 -6.07
N ASP A 102 8.64 -2.87 -5.42
CA ASP A 102 9.61 -3.13 -4.35
C ASP A 102 9.03 -3.99 -3.21
N THR A 103 9.78 -5.00 -2.79
CA THR A 103 9.39 -5.98 -1.75
C THR A 103 9.06 -5.31 -0.41
N GLN A 104 9.65 -4.16 -0.09
CA GLN A 104 9.32 -3.41 1.12
C GLN A 104 7.87 -2.94 1.13
N LYS A 105 7.34 -2.47 -0.02
CA LYS A 105 5.93 -2.06 -0.12
C LYS A 105 4.99 -3.24 0.07
N GLN A 106 5.34 -4.40 -0.47
CA GLN A 106 4.56 -5.63 -0.30
C GLN A 106 4.52 -6.04 1.18
N LYS A 107 5.68 -5.98 1.86
CA LYS A 107 5.82 -6.27 3.28
C LYS A 107 4.99 -5.33 4.14
N GLU A 108 5.05 -4.03 3.87
CA GLU A 108 4.27 -3.03 4.60
C GLU A 108 2.76 -3.26 4.47
N LEU A 109 2.28 -3.65 3.29
CA LEU A 109 0.86 -3.96 3.09
C LEU A 109 0.45 -5.28 3.73
N ALA A 110 1.30 -6.31 3.70
CA ALA A 110 1.03 -7.56 4.42
C ALA A 110 0.85 -7.28 5.92
N GLN A 111 1.74 -6.47 6.50
CA GLN A 111 1.68 -6.09 7.91
C GLN A 111 0.47 -5.22 8.22
N ALA A 112 0.13 -4.25 7.35
CA ALA A 112 -1.06 -3.42 7.50
C ALA A 112 -2.36 -4.25 7.41
N PHE A 113 -2.40 -5.25 6.52
CA PHE A 113 -3.56 -6.12 6.32
C PHE A 113 -3.76 -7.16 7.43
N ALA A 114 -2.72 -7.47 8.22
CA ALA A 114 -2.72 -8.57 9.18
C ALA A 114 -3.93 -8.57 10.13
N LYS A 115 -4.38 -7.39 10.59
CA LYS A 115 -5.54 -7.29 11.49
C LYS A 115 -6.84 -7.73 10.82
N VAL A 116 -7.09 -7.25 9.59
CA VAL A 116 -8.25 -7.62 8.76
C VAL A 116 -8.17 -9.09 8.39
N TYR A 117 -6.99 -9.55 7.94
CA TYR A 117 -6.75 -10.95 7.59
C TYR A 117 -7.08 -11.89 8.74
N ASN A 118 -6.54 -11.63 9.93
CA ASN A 118 -6.76 -12.48 11.10
C ASN A 118 -8.23 -12.50 11.54
N PHE A 119 -8.91 -11.35 11.48
CA PHE A 119 -10.35 -11.28 11.74
C PHE A 119 -11.13 -12.16 10.75
N LEU A 120 -10.92 -11.96 9.44
CA LEU A 120 -11.61 -12.70 8.39
C LEU A 120 -11.30 -14.20 8.44
N GLU A 121 -10.06 -14.58 8.73
CA GLU A 121 -9.64 -15.98 8.88
C GLU A 121 -10.35 -16.64 10.07
N SER A 122 -10.52 -15.94 11.20
CA SER A 122 -11.30 -16.46 12.33
C SER A 122 -12.77 -16.68 11.97
N LYS A 123 -13.33 -15.82 11.12
CA LYS A 123 -14.70 -15.95 10.63
C LYS A 123 -14.85 -17.09 9.64
N ARG A 124 -13.91 -17.21 8.70
CA ARG A 124 -13.83 -18.38 7.79
C ARG A 124 -13.79 -19.68 8.58
N GLN A 125 -12.89 -19.79 9.57
CA GLN A 125 -12.76 -21.01 10.38
C GLN A 125 -14.04 -21.40 11.12
N SER A 126 -14.86 -20.42 11.53
CA SER A 126 -16.11 -20.68 12.26
C SER A 126 -17.33 -20.89 11.36
N LYS A 127 -17.37 -20.30 10.17
CA LYS A 127 -18.54 -20.31 9.27
C LYS A 127 -18.35 -21.14 7.99
N ALA A 128 -17.11 -21.45 7.63
CA ALA A 128 -16.72 -22.04 6.34
C ALA A 128 -15.37 -22.77 6.45
N SER A 129 -15.22 -23.65 7.44
CA SER A 129 -13.93 -24.29 7.76
C SER A 129 -13.35 -25.12 6.61
N ASP A 130 -14.21 -25.57 5.70
CA ASP A 130 -13.92 -26.34 4.50
C ASP A 130 -13.44 -25.51 3.30
N GLU A 131 -13.56 -24.19 3.34
CA GLU A 131 -13.09 -23.27 2.29
C GLU A 131 -11.71 -22.70 2.63
N ASP A 132 -10.87 -22.44 1.63
CA ASP A 132 -9.70 -21.59 1.83
C ASP A 132 -10.07 -20.10 1.97
N PHE A 133 -9.14 -19.28 2.45
CA PHE A 133 -9.35 -17.85 2.68
C PHE A 133 -9.84 -17.12 1.43
N ASP A 134 -9.18 -17.31 0.29
CA ASP A 134 -9.51 -16.57 -0.94
C ASP A 134 -10.89 -16.99 -1.47
N THR A 135 -11.21 -18.28 -1.41
CA THR A 135 -12.52 -18.82 -1.78
C THR A 135 -13.63 -18.20 -0.92
N TYR A 136 -13.41 -18.12 0.39
CA TYR A 136 -14.36 -17.52 1.33
C TYR A 136 -14.60 -16.02 1.04
N ILE A 137 -13.55 -15.25 0.76
CA ILE A 137 -13.70 -13.84 0.39
C ILE A 137 -14.40 -13.68 -0.97
N LYS A 138 -14.03 -14.49 -1.97
CA LYS A 138 -14.68 -14.48 -3.29
C LYS A 138 -16.17 -14.80 -3.19
N GLY A 139 -16.56 -15.73 -2.33
CA GLY A 139 -17.97 -16.04 -2.05
C GLY A 139 -18.76 -14.82 -1.62
N ALA A 140 -18.20 -13.98 -0.75
CA ALA A 140 -18.81 -12.71 -0.35
C ALA A 140 -19.00 -11.77 -1.55
N ILE A 141 -17.97 -11.59 -2.38
CA ILE A 141 -18.02 -10.70 -3.55
C ILE A 141 -19.03 -11.20 -4.60
N ASP A 142 -19.02 -12.50 -4.89
CA ASP A 142 -19.93 -13.13 -5.85
C ASP A 142 -21.38 -13.02 -5.40
N CYS A 143 -21.63 -13.14 -4.09
CA CYS A 143 -22.96 -13.00 -3.54
C CYS A 143 -23.55 -11.60 -3.85
N LYS A 144 -22.77 -10.53 -3.72
CA LYS A 144 -23.21 -9.18 -4.11
C LYS A 144 -23.40 -9.05 -5.62
N LYS A 145 -22.49 -9.60 -6.43
CA LYS A 145 -22.59 -9.53 -7.89
C LYS A 145 -23.86 -10.23 -8.40
N ASN A 146 -24.16 -11.40 -7.84
CA ASN A 146 -25.29 -12.23 -8.26
C ASN A 146 -26.62 -11.78 -7.63
N ASN A 147 -26.58 -11.19 -6.44
CA ASN A 147 -27.75 -10.71 -5.70
C ASN A 147 -27.55 -9.25 -5.25
N PRO A 148 -27.66 -8.27 -6.17
CA PRO A 148 -27.33 -6.86 -5.90
C PRO A 148 -28.09 -6.26 -4.72
N ASN A 149 -29.31 -6.73 -4.48
CA ASN A 149 -30.23 -6.18 -3.50
C ASN A 149 -30.20 -6.88 -2.14
N LYS A 150 -29.57 -8.06 -2.03
CA LYS A 150 -29.52 -8.80 -0.77
C LYS A 150 -28.50 -9.95 -0.83
N CYS A 151 -27.40 -9.80 -0.11
CA CYS A 151 -26.55 -10.93 0.29
C CYS A 151 -26.67 -11.08 1.80
N ASN A 152 -27.71 -11.81 2.22
CA ASN A 152 -28.02 -11.97 3.63
C ASN A 152 -27.75 -13.41 4.00
N ASP A 153 -26.50 -13.67 4.33
CA ASP A 153 -26.09 -14.91 4.96
C ASP A 153 -25.38 -14.59 6.28
N ASN A 154 -25.41 -15.54 7.21
CA ASN A 154 -24.63 -15.47 8.45
C ASN A 154 -23.17 -15.89 8.21
N LYS A 155 -22.77 -16.01 6.93
CA LYS A 155 -21.47 -16.54 6.51
C LYS A 155 -20.50 -15.39 6.29
N HIS A 156 -20.89 -14.32 5.61
CA HIS A 156 -20.02 -13.21 5.22
C HIS A 156 -20.35 -11.90 5.95
N GLY A 157 -21.06 -11.98 7.08
CA GLY A 157 -21.45 -10.82 7.89
C GLY A 157 -22.45 -11.18 9.00
N ASN A 158 -23.29 -10.22 9.35
CA ASN A 158 -24.24 -10.31 10.46
C ASN A 158 -25.62 -10.94 10.14
N GLY A 159 -25.81 -11.48 8.93
CA GLY A 159 -27.10 -12.02 8.47
C GLY A 159 -28.04 -11.00 7.84
N ASN A 160 -27.85 -9.72 8.12
CA ASN A 160 -28.56 -8.61 7.49
C ASN A 160 -27.72 -7.87 6.45
N SER A 161 -26.41 -8.04 6.49
CA SER A 161 -25.44 -7.45 5.57
C SER A 161 -24.30 -8.43 5.25
N ASN A 162 -23.66 -8.17 4.11
CA ASN A 162 -22.41 -8.78 3.71
C ASN A 162 -21.28 -7.80 4.04
N ASP A 163 -20.67 -8.01 5.19
CA ASP A 163 -19.70 -7.07 5.76
C ASP A 163 -18.33 -7.22 5.08
N ILE A 164 -18.02 -8.43 4.60
CA ILE A 164 -16.80 -8.70 3.82
C ILE A 164 -16.81 -7.92 2.50
N GLU A 165 -17.89 -8.02 1.71
CA GLU A 165 -17.98 -7.29 0.44
C GLU A 165 -17.94 -5.77 0.65
N GLN A 166 -18.68 -5.28 1.65
CA GLN A 166 -18.70 -3.85 1.95
C GLN A 166 -17.32 -3.34 2.32
N TYR A 167 -16.53 -4.10 3.09
CA TYR A 167 -15.15 -3.76 3.41
C TYR A 167 -14.30 -3.60 2.14
N PHE A 168 -14.23 -4.64 1.30
CA PHE A 168 -13.36 -4.61 0.12
C PHE A 168 -13.82 -3.59 -0.92
N ARG A 169 -15.14 -3.47 -1.18
CA ARG A 169 -15.68 -2.45 -2.08
C ARG A 169 -15.47 -1.05 -1.52
N GLY A 170 -15.67 -0.86 -0.22
CA GLY A 170 -15.49 0.41 0.47
C GLY A 170 -14.04 0.91 0.39
N VAL A 171 -13.09 0.06 0.77
CA VAL A 171 -11.65 0.38 0.66
C VAL A 171 -11.26 0.63 -0.79
N ALA A 172 -11.71 -0.21 -1.75
CA ALA A 172 -11.43 0.02 -3.16
C ALA A 172 -11.96 1.40 -3.63
N GLY A 173 -13.17 1.78 -3.21
CA GLY A 173 -13.73 3.10 -3.47
C GLY A 173 -12.88 4.23 -2.90
N SER A 174 -12.40 4.11 -1.65
CA SER A 174 -11.54 5.10 -1.00
C SER A 174 -10.19 5.29 -1.69
N ILE A 175 -9.53 4.20 -2.10
CA ILE A 175 -8.16 4.29 -2.62
C ILE A 175 -8.11 4.78 -4.06
N PHE A 176 -9.17 4.54 -4.85
CA PHE A 176 -9.20 4.93 -6.26
C PHE A 176 -9.92 6.27 -6.53
N ILE A 177 -10.63 6.83 -5.54
CA ILE A 177 -11.27 8.14 -5.69
C ILE A 177 -10.22 9.25 -5.87
N ASP A 178 -10.35 9.97 -6.99
CA ASP A 178 -9.56 11.14 -7.41
C ASP A 178 -8.03 10.99 -7.44
N LYS A 179 -7.50 9.77 -7.32
CA LYS A 179 -6.04 9.48 -7.33
C LYS A 179 -5.63 8.72 -8.57
N ASN A 180 -4.65 9.19 -9.33
CA ASN A 180 -4.13 8.49 -10.51
C ASN A 180 -2.67 8.01 -10.35
N ASP A 181 -1.96 8.53 -9.35
CA ASP A 181 -0.60 8.13 -9.06
C ASP A 181 -0.57 6.83 -8.23
N LYS A 182 0.32 5.91 -8.59
CA LYS A 182 0.38 4.58 -7.96
C LYS A 182 0.93 4.65 -6.54
N ASP A 183 1.86 5.56 -6.25
CA ASP A 183 2.40 5.73 -4.91
C ASP A 183 1.40 6.41 -3.97
N GLU A 184 0.56 7.32 -4.49
CA GLU A 184 -0.57 7.89 -3.74
C GLU A 184 -1.64 6.83 -3.43
N ILE A 185 -2.02 6.00 -4.40
CA ILE A 185 -2.97 4.89 -4.18
C ILE A 185 -2.38 3.89 -3.16
N TYR A 186 -1.09 3.57 -3.26
CA TYR A 186 -0.38 2.73 -2.28
C TYR A 186 -0.48 3.27 -0.85
N LYS A 187 -0.16 4.56 -0.65
CA LYS A 187 -0.24 5.20 0.67
C LYS A 187 -1.67 5.15 1.21
N CYS A 188 -2.65 5.49 0.37
CA CYS A 188 -4.05 5.45 0.74
C CYS A 188 -4.51 4.03 1.14
N LEU A 189 -4.10 3.00 0.39
CA LEU A 189 -4.40 1.60 0.73
C LEU A 189 -3.79 1.23 2.08
N LYS A 190 -2.52 1.56 2.32
CA LYS A 190 -1.87 1.30 3.60
C LYS A 190 -2.60 1.98 4.76
N ASP A 191 -2.99 3.24 4.59
CA ASP A 191 -3.71 4.00 5.61
C ASP A 191 -5.11 3.42 5.88
N GLU A 192 -5.85 3.04 4.85
CA GLU A 192 -7.17 2.38 4.97
C GLU A 192 -7.07 1.02 5.68
N LEU A 193 -6.00 0.24 5.40
CA LEU A 193 -5.75 -1.04 6.08
C LEU A 193 -5.42 -0.87 7.58
N LEU A 194 -4.72 0.22 7.93
CA LEU A 194 -4.35 0.54 9.31
C LEU A 194 -5.46 1.26 10.08
N ASN A 195 -6.42 1.87 9.38
CA ASN A 195 -7.51 2.61 10.01
C ASN A 195 -8.54 1.66 10.61
N THR A 196 -8.57 1.62 11.95
CA THR A 196 -9.51 0.79 12.71
C THR A 196 -10.31 1.62 13.71
N GLY A 197 -10.41 2.92 13.48
CA GLY A 197 -11.17 3.85 14.33
C GLY A 197 -12.66 3.89 13.97
N GLU A 198 -13.39 4.75 14.68
CA GLU A 198 -14.79 5.05 14.40
C GLU A 198 -14.96 5.59 12.97
N GLY A 199 -15.97 5.09 12.26
CA GLY A 199 -16.26 5.37 10.86
C GLY A 199 -15.35 4.66 9.86
N SER A 200 -14.43 3.80 10.30
CA SER A 200 -13.54 3.06 9.38
C SER A 200 -14.27 1.90 8.68
N HIS A 201 -13.77 1.50 7.51
CA HIS A 201 -14.25 0.28 6.87
C HIS A 201 -14.03 -0.96 7.76
N TYR A 202 -12.95 -0.97 8.54
CA TYR A 202 -12.67 -2.04 9.50
C TYR A 202 -13.74 -2.12 10.60
N GLU A 203 -14.18 -0.99 11.16
CA GLU A 203 -15.27 -0.96 12.12
C GLU A 203 -16.56 -1.55 11.51
N GLY A 204 -16.93 -1.08 10.30
CA GLY A 204 -18.07 -1.64 9.56
C GLY A 204 -17.94 -3.14 9.27
N LEU A 205 -16.71 -3.64 9.07
CA LEU A 205 -16.43 -5.06 8.92
C LEU A 205 -16.67 -5.83 10.23
N THR A 206 -16.41 -5.24 11.41
CA THR A 206 -16.38 -5.98 12.68
C THR A 206 -17.61 -5.82 13.56
N ASP A 207 -18.33 -4.71 13.48
CA ASP A 207 -19.25 -4.24 14.52
C ASP A 207 -20.42 -5.17 14.85
N ASN A 208 -20.88 -5.97 13.87
CA ASN A 208 -22.17 -6.63 13.98
C ASN A 208 -22.14 -8.14 13.78
N TRP A 209 -20.96 -8.77 13.66
CA TRP A 209 -20.89 -10.20 13.38
C TRP A 209 -21.57 -11.03 14.48
N GLN A 210 -22.61 -11.77 14.09
CA GLN A 210 -23.25 -12.75 14.96
C GLN A 210 -22.41 -14.04 14.97
N ASN A 211 -21.97 -14.44 16.15
CA ASN A 211 -21.28 -15.72 16.35
C ASN A 211 -22.27 -16.89 16.21
#